data_AF-A0A1Q5R4A2-F1
#
_entry.id   AF-A0A1Q5R4A2-F1
#
_cell.length_a   1.000
_cell.length_b   1.000
_cell.length_c   1.000
_cell.angle_alpha   90.00
_cell.angle_beta   90.00
_cell.angle_gamma   90.00
#
_symmetry.space_group_name_H-M   'P 1'
#
loop_
_entity.id
_entity.type
_entity.pdbx_description
1 polymer ?
#
loop_
_entity_poly.entity_id
_entity_poly.type
_entity_poly.pdbx_seq_one_letter_code
_entity_poly.pdbx_strand_id
1 'polypeptide(L)'
;MINALIRATKLSAWLALAAFVSTAPALSQAPTQAQRDAIKSQCRNDYIAHCSSVPPGGEASLQCLQKNTASLGPGCASAVKAVEAPAAAPAAAKTEAAPAAKPDAAAATTAKPATEAAAPKAAGAPSSAQISAIRSACRSDYPKVCAGVPTGGAPALQCLEKNKAKLSPACEKAVAAAGGGGAA
;
A
#
# COMPACT_ATOMS: atom_id res chain seq x y z
N MET A 1 44.29 10.55 42.35
CA MET A 1 44.09 9.87 41.04
C MET A 1 45.00 8.63 40.91
N ILE A 2 45.03 7.72 41.89
CA ILE A 2 45.91 6.53 41.89
C ILE A 2 45.11 5.23 42.15
N ASN A 3 43.97 5.30 42.85
CA ASN A 3 43.06 4.16 43.05
C ASN A 3 42.23 3.76 41.82
N ALA A 4 42.35 4.47 40.69
CA ALA A 4 41.65 4.18 39.43
C ALA A 4 42.36 3.16 38.53
N LEU A 5 43.67 2.89 38.75
CA LEU A 5 44.46 2.08 37.82
C LEU A 5 44.54 0.57 38.17
N ILE A 6 44.19 0.16 39.39
CA ILE A 6 44.34 -1.24 39.85
C ILE A 6 43.09 -2.09 39.58
N ARG A 7 41.90 -1.47 39.46
CA ARG A 7 40.65 -2.19 39.08
C ARG A 7 40.56 -2.50 37.58
N ALA A 8 41.32 -1.79 36.75
CA ALA A 8 41.26 -1.92 35.29
C ALA A 8 42.03 -3.13 34.74
N THR A 9 43.03 -3.65 35.46
CA THR A 9 43.92 -4.73 34.98
C THR A 9 43.47 -6.14 35.37
N LYS A 10 42.58 -6.32 36.36
CA LYS A 10 42.13 -7.67 36.80
C LYS A 10 40.85 -8.18 36.14
N LEU A 11 40.12 -7.33 35.40
CA LEU A 11 38.92 -7.74 34.66
C LEU A 11 39.18 -8.04 33.18
N SER A 12 40.37 -7.70 32.67
CA SER A 12 40.76 -7.89 31.26
C SER A 12 41.36 -9.26 30.94
N ALA A 13 41.27 -10.24 31.85
CA ALA A 13 41.91 -11.55 31.70
C ALA A 13 41.01 -12.74 32.12
N TRP A 14 39.70 -12.59 32.01
CA TRP A 14 38.78 -13.72 31.95
C TRP A 14 38.12 -13.76 30.58
N LEU A 15 38.79 -14.47 29.66
CA LEU A 15 38.21 -15.42 28.70
C LEU A 15 36.89 -14.94 28.04
N ALA A 16 36.86 -14.31 26.86
CA ALA A 16 37.41 -14.79 25.59
C ALA A 16 37.14 -16.28 25.33
N LEU A 17 35.88 -16.74 25.44
CA LEU A 17 35.30 -17.79 24.58
C LEU A 17 33.77 -17.85 24.78
N ALA A 18 33.03 -17.93 23.67
CA ALA A 18 31.59 -18.17 23.56
C ALA A 18 30.63 -17.00 23.90
N ALA A 19 30.49 -16.08 22.95
CA ALA A 19 29.24 -15.89 22.21
C ALA A 19 29.34 -14.59 21.42
N PHE A 20 29.39 -14.70 20.10
CA PHE A 20 29.15 -13.60 19.19
C PHE A 20 27.66 -13.23 19.28
N VAL A 21 27.25 -12.59 20.39
CA VAL A 21 25.92 -12.00 20.53
C VAL A 21 25.90 -10.82 19.59
N SER A 22 25.41 -11.09 18.39
CA SER A 22 25.00 -10.07 17.44
C SER A 22 23.76 -9.40 18.04
N THR A 23 23.95 -8.33 18.82
CA THR A 23 22.87 -7.36 19.02
C THR A 23 22.63 -6.71 17.67
N ALA A 24 21.75 -7.33 16.87
CA ALA A 24 21.19 -6.69 15.69
C ALA A 24 20.67 -5.31 16.12
N PRO A 25 20.99 -4.23 15.40
CA PRO A 25 20.43 -2.94 15.72
C PRO A 25 18.92 -3.10 15.56
N ALA A 26 18.18 -2.79 16.62
CA ALA A 26 16.78 -2.44 16.49
C ALA A 26 16.73 -1.18 15.62
N LEU A 27 16.74 -1.36 14.30
CA LEU A 27 16.45 -0.30 13.36
C LEU A 27 15.05 0.18 13.72
N SER A 28 14.92 1.46 14.05
CA SER A 28 13.69 2.21 14.23
C SER A 28 12.59 1.59 13.37
N GLN A 29 11.68 0.83 14.01
CA GLN A 29 10.76 -0.07 13.31
C GLN A 29 9.69 0.74 12.57
N ALA A 30 10.09 1.27 11.43
CA ALA A 30 9.20 1.91 10.50
C ALA A 30 8.19 0.86 10.02
N PRO A 31 6.89 1.21 9.93
CA PRO A 31 5.86 0.32 9.41
C PRO A 31 6.30 -0.36 8.13
N THR A 32 6.18 -1.69 8.08
CA THR A 32 6.53 -2.48 6.90
C THR A 32 5.69 -2.03 5.70
N GLN A 33 6.21 -2.18 4.48
CA GLN A 33 5.48 -1.77 3.26
C GLN A 33 4.10 -2.43 3.18
N ALA A 34 4.02 -3.72 3.52
CA ALA A 34 2.75 -4.45 3.59
C ALA A 34 1.75 -3.83 4.59
N GLN A 35 2.20 -3.36 5.76
CA GLN A 35 1.35 -2.64 6.70
C GLN A 35 0.89 -1.30 6.14
N ARG A 36 1.77 -0.54 5.47
CA ARG A 36 1.39 0.75 4.89
C ARG A 36 0.39 0.59 3.77
N ASP A 37 0.51 -0.44 2.94
CA ASP A 37 -0.46 -0.75 1.89
C ASP A 37 -1.81 -1.22 2.48
N ALA A 38 -1.78 -2.01 3.55
CA ALA A 38 -2.98 -2.40 4.29
C ALA A 38 -3.69 -1.17 4.88
N ILE A 39 -2.97 -0.23 5.50
CA ILE A 39 -3.53 1.05 5.97
C ILE A 39 -4.10 1.86 4.80
N LYS A 40 -3.37 1.95 3.68
CA LYS A 40 -3.80 2.74 2.51
C LYS A 40 -5.10 2.22 1.91
N SER A 41 -5.31 0.91 1.90
CA SER A 41 -6.54 0.30 1.41
C SER A 41 -7.73 0.52 2.35
N GLN A 42 -7.51 0.38 3.66
CA GLN A 42 -8.56 0.55 4.69
C GLN A 42 -8.92 2.02 4.95
N CYS A 43 -7.95 2.93 4.84
CA CYS A 43 -8.12 4.35 5.16
C CYS A 43 -8.42 5.23 3.95
N ARG A 44 -8.65 4.67 2.76
CA ARG A 44 -8.70 5.46 1.52
C ARG A 44 -9.79 6.53 1.52
N ASN A 45 -10.98 6.20 2.02
CA ASN A 45 -12.09 7.16 2.07
C ASN A 45 -11.88 8.20 3.18
N ASP A 46 -11.48 7.77 4.38
CA ASP A 46 -11.21 8.68 5.50
C ASP A 46 -10.05 9.64 5.22
N TYR A 47 -9.03 9.17 4.50
CA TYR A 47 -7.91 10.00 4.08
C TYR A 47 -8.34 11.14 3.16
N ILE A 48 -9.27 10.88 2.24
CA ILE A 48 -9.80 11.91 1.33
C ILE A 48 -10.62 12.94 2.13
N ALA A 49 -11.38 12.48 3.13
CA ALA A 49 -12.24 13.35 3.94
C ALA A 49 -11.46 14.22 4.94
N HIS A 50 -10.37 13.69 5.53
CA HIS A 50 -9.70 14.32 6.68
C HIS A 50 -8.22 14.69 6.43
N CYS A 51 -7.59 14.14 5.39
CA CYS A 51 -6.14 14.25 5.17
C CYS A 51 -5.73 14.55 3.70
N SER A 52 -6.65 15.02 2.85
CA SER A 52 -6.42 15.19 1.41
C SER A 52 -5.33 16.20 1.04
N SER A 53 -4.99 17.15 1.93
CA SER A 53 -3.89 18.11 1.75
C SER A 53 -2.50 17.53 2.02
N VAL A 54 -2.43 16.29 2.55
CA VAL A 54 -1.17 15.62 2.86
C VAL A 54 -0.79 14.67 1.71
N PRO A 55 0.50 14.50 1.36
CA PRO A 55 0.92 13.49 0.40
C PRO A 55 0.68 12.07 0.94
N PRO A 56 0.10 11.14 0.16
CA PRO A 56 -0.25 9.80 0.63
C PRO A 56 0.93 8.82 0.62
N GLY A 57 1.19 8.18 1.76
CA GLY A 57 2.28 7.22 1.91
C GLY A 57 3.53 7.92 2.40
N GLY A 58 3.70 7.92 3.72
CA GLY A 58 4.79 8.61 4.41
C GLY A 58 4.39 8.86 5.87
N GLU A 59 5.32 9.41 6.64
CA GLU A 59 5.07 9.76 8.04
C GLU A 59 4.00 10.86 8.16
N ALA A 60 4.04 11.88 7.30
CA ALA A 60 3.06 12.97 7.32
C ALA A 60 1.62 12.46 7.19
N SER A 61 1.38 11.45 6.33
CA SER A 61 0.06 10.84 6.16
C SER A 61 -0.39 10.13 7.44
N LEU A 62 0.50 9.36 8.05
CA LEU A 62 0.21 8.64 9.29
C LEU A 62 -0.08 9.60 10.44
N GLN A 63 0.66 10.70 10.53
CA GLN A 63 0.48 11.69 11.57
C GLN A 63 -0.85 12.45 11.42
N CYS A 64 -1.28 12.71 10.18
CA CYS A 64 -2.62 13.24 9.92
C CYS A 64 -3.72 12.26 10.33
N LEU A 65 -3.58 10.98 9.95
CA LEU A 65 -4.55 9.93 10.32
C LEU A 65 -4.62 9.78 11.84
N GLN A 66 -3.48 9.71 12.54
CA GLN A 66 -3.40 9.63 14.00
C GLN A 66 -4.15 10.77 14.69
N LYS A 67 -3.94 12.01 14.23
CA LYS A 67 -4.64 13.20 14.76
C LYS A 67 -6.15 13.19 14.52
N ASN A 68 -6.61 12.50 13.48
CA ASN A 68 -8.02 12.42 13.12
C ASN A 68 -8.68 11.09 13.51
N THR A 69 -8.01 10.21 14.28
CA THR A 69 -8.49 8.85 14.63
C THR A 69 -9.91 8.79 15.19
N ALA A 70 -10.36 9.83 15.89
CA ALA A 70 -11.73 9.95 16.40
C ALA A 70 -12.79 10.23 15.32
N SER A 71 -12.37 10.73 14.16
CA SER A 71 -13.20 11.01 13.00
C SER A 71 -13.07 9.97 11.89
N LEU A 72 -12.09 9.07 11.96
CA LEU A 72 -11.94 7.96 11.00
C LEU A 72 -12.94 6.84 11.32
N GLY A 73 -13.35 6.11 10.29
CA GLY A 73 -14.09 4.87 10.44
C GLY A 73 -13.32 3.80 11.24
N PRO A 74 -14.04 2.85 11.87
CA PRO A 74 -13.46 1.88 12.80
C PRO A 74 -12.40 0.97 12.16
N GLY A 75 -12.55 0.63 10.88
CA GLY A 75 -11.56 -0.16 10.14
C GLY A 75 -10.25 0.59 9.94
N CYS A 76 -10.33 1.87 9.58
CA CYS A 76 -9.15 2.72 9.39
C CYS A 76 -8.46 3.04 10.73
N ALA A 77 -9.23 3.41 11.76
CA ALA A 77 -8.69 3.68 13.09
C ALA A 77 -7.95 2.46 13.67
N SER A 78 -8.52 1.25 13.49
CA SER A 78 -7.88 0.00 13.94
C SER A 78 -6.57 -0.27 13.19
N ALA A 79 -6.53 -0.05 11.87
CA ALA A 79 -5.34 -0.24 11.07
C ALA A 79 -4.21 0.74 11.44
N VAL A 80 -4.54 2.01 11.72
CA VAL A 80 -3.56 3.03 12.17
C VAL A 80 -3.00 2.65 13.55
N LYS A 81 -3.87 2.24 14.47
CA LYS A 81 -3.49 1.89 15.85
C LYS A 81 -2.66 0.61 15.94
N ALA A 82 -2.90 -0.36 15.06
CA ALA A 82 -2.10 -1.60 14.94
C ALA A 82 -0.67 -1.36 14.45
N VAL A 83 -0.37 -0.17 13.95
CA VAL A 83 0.92 0.20 13.37
C VAL A 83 1.74 1.09 14.32
N GLU A 84 1.09 1.71 15.30
CA GLU A 84 1.73 2.42 16.42
C GLU A 84 2.22 1.50 17.53
N ALA A 85 1.65 0.29 17.64
CA ALA A 85 2.16 -0.72 18.56
C ALA A 85 3.37 -1.43 17.91
N PRO A 86 4.56 -1.43 18.54
CA PRO A 86 5.67 -2.24 18.05
C PRO A 86 5.27 -3.71 18.07
N ALA A 87 5.63 -4.41 16.99
CA ALA A 87 5.23 -5.76 16.70
C ALA A 87 5.39 -6.72 17.90
N ALA A 88 4.28 -7.09 18.54
CA ALA A 88 4.13 -8.48 18.93
C ALA A 88 3.99 -9.26 17.61
N ALA A 89 4.93 -10.17 17.36
CA ALA A 89 4.92 -11.05 16.21
C ALA A 89 3.53 -11.67 15.98
N PRO A 90 3.13 -11.94 14.73
CA PRO A 90 1.92 -12.68 14.47
C PRO A 90 2.05 -14.04 15.15
N ALA A 91 1.25 -14.29 16.18
CA ALA A 91 0.93 -15.64 16.57
C ALA A 91 0.32 -16.28 15.33
N ALA A 92 1.05 -17.25 14.80
CA ALA A 92 0.58 -18.17 13.80
C ALA A 92 -0.88 -18.54 14.10
N ALA A 93 -1.73 -18.37 13.09
CA ALA A 93 -2.97 -19.09 13.01
C ALA A 93 -2.68 -20.58 13.26
N LYS A 94 -2.98 -21.05 14.48
CA LYS A 94 -3.39 -22.42 14.71
C LYS A 94 -4.90 -22.44 14.51
N THR A 95 -5.30 -22.87 13.33
CA THR A 95 -6.62 -23.47 13.14
C THR A 95 -6.55 -24.92 13.58
N GLU A 96 -7.34 -25.30 14.57
CA GLU A 96 -7.86 -26.66 14.81
C GLU A 96 -9.07 -26.51 15.76
N ALA A 97 -10.26 -27.05 15.56
CA ALA A 97 -11.00 -27.50 14.39
C ALA A 97 -12.49 -27.53 14.79
N ALA A 98 -13.38 -27.30 13.82
CA ALA A 98 -14.80 -27.63 13.91
C ALA A 98 -15.03 -29.16 13.98
N PRO A 99 -16.27 -29.63 14.08
CA PRO A 99 -16.71 -30.61 13.08
C PRO A 99 -18.01 -30.14 12.38
N ALA A 100 -18.02 -30.00 11.06
CA ALA A 100 -18.14 -31.02 9.99
C ALA A 100 -19.63 -31.09 9.53
N ALA A 101 -19.99 -31.05 8.25
CA ALA A 101 -19.60 -31.86 7.09
C ALA A 101 -20.37 -31.31 5.84
N LYS A 102 -20.04 -31.47 4.55
CA LYS A 102 -19.16 -32.36 3.75
C LYS A 102 -19.13 -31.88 2.25
N PRO A 103 -18.40 -32.52 1.29
CA PRO A 103 -17.47 -31.85 0.36
C PRO A 103 -17.68 -32.21 -1.14
N ASP A 104 -16.84 -31.67 -2.03
CA ASP A 104 -16.03 -32.39 -3.06
C ASP A 104 -15.09 -31.37 -3.74
N ALA A 105 -13.75 -31.50 -3.62
CA ALA A 105 -12.82 -32.14 -4.57
C ALA A 105 -12.67 -31.37 -5.91
N ALA A 106 -11.50 -31.06 -6.47
CA ALA A 106 -10.15 -31.58 -6.28
C ALA A 106 -9.07 -30.63 -6.86
N ALA A 107 -7.86 -30.76 -6.29
CA ALA A 107 -6.51 -30.66 -6.86
C ALA A 107 -6.16 -29.47 -7.80
N ALA A 108 -5.32 -28.50 -7.40
CA ALA A 108 -3.88 -28.53 -7.08
C ALA A 108 -2.96 -28.79 -8.28
N THR A 109 -2.04 -27.84 -8.53
CA THR A 109 -0.61 -28.11 -8.81
C THR A 109 0.25 -26.83 -8.72
N THR A 110 1.15 -26.83 -7.72
CA THR A 110 2.58 -26.42 -7.74
C THR A 110 3.08 -25.14 -8.40
N ALA A 111 3.89 -24.39 -7.64
CA ALA A 111 4.77 -23.29 -8.05
C ALA A 111 6.21 -23.76 -8.38
N LYS A 112 6.90 -23.08 -9.33
CA LYS A 112 8.27 -22.48 -9.20
C LYS A 112 8.72 -21.78 -10.52
N PRO A 113 9.75 -20.90 -10.53
CA PRO A 113 9.62 -19.54 -11.05
C PRO A 113 10.57 -19.16 -12.20
N ALA A 114 10.28 -17.96 -12.75
CA ALA A 114 11.14 -17.04 -13.52
C ALA A 114 11.69 -17.49 -14.89
N THR A 115 11.24 -16.81 -15.95
CA THR A 115 12.13 -16.29 -17.00
C THR A 115 11.51 -15.01 -17.60
N GLU A 116 12.39 -14.06 -17.80
CA GLU A 116 12.28 -12.76 -18.47
C GLU A 116 11.80 -12.89 -19.93
N ALA A 117 10.78 -12.12 -20.33
CA ALA A 117 10.56 -11.54 -21.68
C ALA A 117 9.08 -11.14 -21.89
N ALA A 118 8.89 -10.04 -22.61
CA ALA A 118 7.65 -9.31 -22.84
C ALA A 118 6.49 -10.12 -23.46
N ALA A 119 5.24 -9.84 -23.02
CA ALA A 119 4.03 -9.71 -23.86
C ALA A 119 2.76 -9.49 -23.01
N PRO A 120 1.67 -8.91 -23.57
CA PRO A 120 0.76 -8.02 -22.86
C PRO A 120 -0.64 -8.58 -22.55
N LYS A 121 -1.43 -7.73 -21.89
CA LYS A 121 -2.90 -7.71 -21.71
C LYS A 121 -3.51 -8.72 -20.73
N ALA A 122 -3.66 -8.27 -19.49
CA ALA A 122 -4.89 -8.54 -18.75
C ALA A 122 -6.02 -7.68 -19.39
N ALA A 123 -7.00 -8.34 -20.00
CA ALA A 123 -8.26 -7.71 -20.37
C ALA A 123 -9.03 -7.40 -19.10
N GLY A 124 -8.95 -6.15 -18.63
CA GLY A 124 -9.65 -5.73 -17.42
C GLY A 124 -9.06 -4.45 -16.84
N ALA A 125 -9.83 -3.36 -16.93
CA ALA A 125 -9.57 -2.02 -16.42
C ALA A 125 -8.24 -1.34 -16.87
N PRO A 126 -8.24 -0.03 -17.15
CA PRO A 126 -7.01 0.68 -17.46
C PRO A 126 -6.06 0.69 -16.27
N SER A 127 -4.78 0.47 -16.54
CA SER A 127 -3.68 0.58 -15.58
C SER A 127 -3.60 1.99 -14.98
N SER A 128 -2.95 2.12 -13.82
CA SER A 128 -2.68 3.41 -13.17
C SER A 128 -1.94 4.40 -14.07
N ALA A 129 -1.05 3.90 -14.95
CA ALA A 129 -0.35 4.68 -15.95
C ALA A 129 -1.32 5.23 -17.01
N GLN A 130 -2.23 4.39 -17.53
CA GLN A 130 -3.27 4.82 -18.47
C GLN A 130 -4.22 5.84 -17.83
N ILE A 131 -4.63 5.63 -16.59
CA ILE A 131 -5.49 6.59 -15.86
C ILE A 131 -4.81 7.95 -15.71
N SER A 132 -3.51 7.97 -15.46
CA SER A 132 -2.72 9.21 -15.35
C SER A 132 -2.56 9.92 -16.70
N ALA A 133 -2.36 9.16 -17.77
CA ALA A 133 -2.31 9.69 -19.14
C ALA A 133 -3.64 10.32 -19.55
N ILE A 134 -4.77 9.64 -19.30
CA ILE A 134 -6.13 10.15 -19.55
C ILE A 134 -6.37 11.43 -18.76
N ARG A 135 -6.03 11.46 -17.47
CA ARG A 135 -6.19 12.66 -16.63
C ARG A 135 -5.41 13.86 -17.18
N SER A 136 -4.21 13.60 -17.68
CA SER A 136 -3.35 14.65 -18.24
C SER A 136 -3.92 15.20 -19.56
N ALA A 137 -4.37 14.32 -20.45
CA ALA A 137 -5.00 14.71 -21.71
C ALA A 137 -6.35 15.42 -21.51
N CYS A 138 -7.14 14.99 -20.52
CA CYS A 138 -8.48 15.50 -20.25
C CYS A 138 -8.53 16.66 -19.26
N ARG A 139 -7.38 17.23 -18.85
CA ARG A 139 -7.28 18.18 -17.74
C ARG A 139 -8.17 19.42 -17.92
N SER A 140 -8.30 19.90 -19.15
CA SER A 140 -9.07 21.10 -19.50
C SER A 140 -10.55 20.83 -19.75
N ASP A 141 -10.92 19.58 -20.04
CA ASP A 141 -12.29 19.17 -20.39
C ASP A 141 -13.04 18.63 -19.17
N TYR A 142 -12.35 17.89 -18.31
CA TYR A 142 -12.92 17.27 -17.11
C TYR A 142 -13.73 18.24 -16.23
N PRO A 143 -13.23 19.45 -15.85
CA PRO A 143 -14.01 20.37 -15.03
C PRO A 143 -15.23 20.97 -15.76
N LYS A 144 -15.26 20.96 -17.10
CA LYS A 144 -16.38 21.49 -17.89
C LYS A 144 -17.46 20.43 -18.15
N VAL A 145 -17.04 19.19 -18.30
CA VAL A 145 -17.87 18.08 -18.78
C VAL A 145 -18.27 17.12 -17.66
N CYS A 146 -17.40 16.96 -16.65
CA CYS A 146 -17.53 16.00 -15.56
C CYS A 146 -17.39 16.65 -14.17
N ALA A 147 -17.84 17.91 -14.03
CA ALA A 147 -17.83 18.61 -12.75
C ALA A 147 -18.54 17.79 -11.67
N GLY A 148 -17.88 17.60 -10.51
CA GLY A 148 -18.42 16.83 -9.38
C GLY A 148 -18.14 15.32 -9.43
N VAL A 149 -17.52 14.80 -10.49
CA VAL A 149 -17.04 13.41 -10.51
C VAL A 149 -15.62 13.35 -9.93
N PRO A 150 -15.29 12.39 -9.06
CA PRO A 150 -13.94 12.24 -8.54
C PRO A 150 -12.98 11.82 -9.66
N THR A 151 -11.87 12.56 -9.80
CA THR A 151 -10.88 12.34 -10.87
C THR A 151 -10.12 11.02 -10.70
N GLY A 152 -10.25 10.13 -11.68
CA GLY A 152 -9.56 8.83 -11.72
C GLY A 152 -10.47 7.66 -11.31
N GLY A 153 -10.08 6.45 -11.74
CA GLY A 153 -10.87 5.23 -11.55
C GLY A 153 -12.09 5.15 -12.47
N ALA A 154 -12.95 4.16 -12.20
CA ALA A 154 -14.15 3.87 -12.99
C ALA A 154 -15.14 5.06 -13.17
N PRO A 155 -15.49 5.86 -12.14
CA PRO A 155 -16.51 6.91 -12.31
C PRO A 155 -16.03 8.04 -13.24
N ALA A 156 -14.75 8.41 -13.18
CA ALA A 156 -14.17 9.40 -14.10
C ALA A 156 -14.21 8.93 -15.55
N LEU A 157 -13.86 7.66 -15.78
CA LEU A 157 -13.89 7.09 -17.12
C LEU A 157 -15.32 7.03 -17.66
N GLN A 158 -16.27 6.56 -16.87
CA GLN A 158 -17.66 6.47 -17.31
C GLN A 158 -18.26 7.85 -17.65
N CYS A 159 -17.92 8.90 -16.89
CA CYS A 159 -18.35 10.25 -17.24
C CYS A 159 -17.72 10.74 -18.55
N LEU A 160 -16.42 10.53 -18.74
CA LEU A 160 -15.73 10.88 -19.98
C LEU A 160 -16.29 10.11 -21.17
N GLU A 161 -16.57 8.82 -21.01
CA GLU A 161 -17.15 7.98 -22.06
C GLU A 161 -18.54 8.44 -22.48
N LYS A 162 -19.41 8.79 -21.52
CA LYS A 162 -20.76 9.32 -21.80
C LYS A 162 -20.74 10.67 -22.52
N ASN A 163 -19.64 11.43 -22.40
CA ASN A 163 -19.53 12.78 -22.95
C ASN A 163 -18.43 12.90 -24.01
N LYS A 164 -17.98 11.81 -24.66
CA LYS A 164 -16.87 11.83 -25.64
C LYS A 164 -17.00 12.94 -26.68
N ALA A 165 -18.20 13.14 -27.23
CA ALA A 165 -18.48 14.18 -28.21
C ALA A 165 -18.28 15.63 -27.72
N LYS A 166 -18.16 15.86 -26.40
CA LYS A 166 -17.89 17.18 -25.80
C LYS A 166 -16.43 17.35 -25.36
N LEU A 167 -15.60 16.32 -25.53
CA LEU A 167 -14.20 16.34 -25.14
C LEU A 167 -13.34 16.94 -26.26
N SER A 168 -12.16 17.43 -25.89
CA SER A 168 -11.15 17.77 -26.90
C SER A 168 -10.66 16.52 -27.63
N PRO A 169 -10.13 16.65 -28.87
CA PRO A 169 -9.63 15.50 -29.64
C PRO A 169 -8.54 14.71 -28.91
N ALA A 170 -7.69 15.41 -28.13
CA ALA A 170 -6.64 14.80 -27.33
C ALA A 170 -7.21 13.94 -26.18
N CYS A 171 -8.22 14.45 -25.49
CA CYS A 171 -8.89 13.73 -24.42
C CYS A 171 -9.67 12.53 -24.94
N GLU A 172 -10.39 12.68 -26.05
CA GLU A 172 -11.15 11.58 -26.66
C GLU A 172 -10.25 10.42 -27.08
N LYS A 173 -9.10 10.71 -27.71
CA LYS A 173 -8.09 9.70 -28.05
C LYS A 173 -7.57 8.95 -26.82
N ALA A 174 -7.29 9.67 -25.74
CA ALA A 174 -6.78 9.05 -24.51
C ALA A 174 -7.80 8.10 -23.88
N VAL A 175 -9.09 8.47 -23.88
CA VAL A 175 -10.16 7.62 -23.35
C VAL A 175 -10.42 6.41 -24.27
N ALA A 176 -10.33 6.59 -25.59
CA ALA A 176 -10.45 5.48 -26.55
C ALA A 176 -9.33 4.45 -26.40
N ALA A 177 -8.07 4.90 -26.22
CA ALA A 177 -6.92 4.03 -25.99
C ALA A 177 -7.00 3.25 -24.66
N ALA A 178 -7.84 3.70 -23.72
CA ALA A 178 -8.06 3.06 -22.44
C ALA A 178 -9.23 2.06 -22.45
N GLY A 179 -10.25 2.31 -23.27
CA GLY A 179 -11.43 1.43 -23.42
C GLY A 179 -11.24 0.29 -24.42
N GLY A 180 -10.33 0.46 -25.38
CA GLY A 180 -9.92 -0.60 -26.30
C GLY A 180 -8.44 -0.86 -26.12
N GLY A 181 -8.08 -1.91 -25.40
CA GLY A 181 -6.68 -2.31 -25.26
C GLY A 181 -6.04 -2.42 -26.65
N GLY A 182 -5.14 -1.48 -26.95
CA GLY A 182 -4.11 -1.46 -27.99
C GLY A 182 -4.52 -1.89 -29.41
N ALA A 183 -4.70 -0.90 -30.29
CA ALA A 183 -4.28 -1.00 -31.68
C ALA A 183 -2.89 -0.35 -31.78
N ALA A 184 -1.87 -1.19 -31.89
CA ALA A 184 -0.60 -0.89 -32.52
C ALA A 184 -0.46 -1.92 -33.65
#